data_AF-A0A2V7PM01-F1
#
_entry.id   AF-A0A2V7PM01-F1
#
_cell.length_a   1.000
_cell.length_b   1.000
_cell.length_c   1.000
_cell.angle_alpha   90.00
_cell.angle_beta   90.00
_cell.angle_gamma   90.00
#
_symmetry.space_group_name_H-M   'P 1'
#
loop_
_entity.id
_entity.type
_entity.pdbx_description
1 polymer ?
#
loop_
_entity_poly.entity_id
_entity_poly.type
_entity_poly.pdbx_seq_one_letter_code
_entity_poly.pdbx_strand_id
1 'polypeptide(L)'
;CRLADISSKSLLLQVVRQNTPEKMTALIETITSRGGATRQQLREAAAKPKAGRPKHYVFAFRPPSKAFNLKLSFNKSRASRDEVIDALETILRDLRKSK
;
A
#
# COMPACT_ATOMS: atom_id res chain seq x y z
N CYS A 1 -8.37 -24.53 -22.22
CA CYS A 1 -7.28 -23.53 -22.37
C CYS A 1 -6.48 -23.64 -23.68
N ARG A 2 -6.25 -24.85 -24.24
CA ARG A 2 -5.58 -25.01 -25.55
C ARG A 2 -6.34 -24.35 -26.71
N LEU A 3 -7.68 -24.43 -26.71
CA LEU A 3 -8.56 -23.74 -27.66
C LEU A 3 -8.54 -22.21 -27.53
N ALA A 4 -8.03 -21.68 -26.41
CA ALA A 4 -7.90 -20.26 -26.11
C ALA A 4 -6.46 -19.74 -26.33
N ASP A 5 -5.60 -20.56 -26.94
CA ASP A 5 -4.16 -20.30 -27.16
C ASP A 5 -3.36 -19.92 -25.89
N ILE A 6 -3.85 -20.35 -24.72
CA ILE A 6 -3.16 -20.15 -23.44
C ILE A 6 -2.20 -21.32 -23.22
N SER A 7 -0.96 -21.15 -23.69
CA SER A 7 0.11 -22.16 -23.57
C SER A 7 1.04 -21.95 -22.37
N SER A 8 1.04 -20.75 -21.75
CA SER A 8 1.95 -20.46 -20.64
C SER A 8 1.46 -21.03 -19.30
N LYS A 9 2.33 -21.82 -18.65
CA LYS A 9 2.09 -22.42 -17.31
C LYS A 9 1.65 -21.38 -16.28
N SER A 10 2.21 -20.18 -16.33
CA SER A 10 1.89 -19.08 -15.40
C SER A 10 0.46 -18.54 -15.54
N LEU A 11 -0.08 -18.48 -16.77
CA LEU A 11 -1.45 -18.01 -16.99
C LEU A 11 -2.46 -19.07 -16.54
N LEU A 12 -2.18 -20.35 -16.80
CA LEU A 12 -3.00 -21.46 -16.30
C LEU A 12 -3.10 -21.46 -14.78
N LEU A 13 -1.98 -21.20 -14.09
CA LEU A 13 -1.99 -21.06 -12.62
C LEU A 13 -2.79 -19.84 -12.14
N GLN A 14 -2.88 -18.74 -12.90
CA GLN A 14 -3.72 -17.59 -12.55
C GLN A 14 -5.21 -17.88 -12.72
N VAL A 15 -5.57 -18.69 -13.73
CA VAL A 15 -6.95 -19.14 -13.96
C VAL A 15 -7.39 -20.11 -12.86
N VAL A 16 -6.60 -21.14 -12.54
CA VAL A 16 -6.94 -22.12 -11.49
C VAL A 16 -7.01 -21.50 -10.09
N ARG A 17 -6.36 -20.35 -9.87
CA ARG A 17 -6.43 -19.61 -8.59
C ARG A 17 -7.72 -18.80 -8.41
N GLN A 18 -8.60 -18.73 -9.42
CA GLN A 18 -9.92 -18.11 -9.23
C GLN A 18 -10.83 -19.07 -8.46
N ASN A 19 -11.52 -18.56 -7.44
CA ASN A 19 -12.25 -19.39 -6.48
C ASN A 19 -13.51 -20.07 -7.06
N THR A 20 -14.02 -19.63 -8.21
CA THR A 20 -15.27 -20.16 -8.79
C THR A 20 -15.13 -20.37 -10.29
N PRO A 21 -15.83 -21.37 -10.87
CA PRO A 21 -15.73 -21.68 -12.29
C PRO A 21 -16.18 -20.51 -13.18
N GLU A 22 -17.15 -19.69 -12.75
CA GLU A 22 -17.61 -18.52 -13.50
C GLU A 22 -16.50 -17.48 -13.65
N LYS A 23 -15.70 -17.27 -12.59
CA LYS A 23 -14.55 -16.36 -12.61
C LYS A 23 -13.42 -16.91 -13.46
N MET A 24 -13.26 -18.23 -13.51
CA MET A 24 -12.29 -18.86 -14.39
C MET A 24 -12.64 -18.60 -15.86
N THR A 25 -13.91 -18.80 -16.24
CA THR A 25 -14.40 -18.59 -17.61
C THR A 25 -14.29 -17.12 -18.02
N ALA A 26 -14.73 -16.19 -17.17
CA ALA A 26 -14.63 -14.76 -17.43
C ALA A 26 -13.17 -14.29 -17.62
N LEU A 27 -12.24 -14.87 -16.84
CA LEU A 27 -10.81 -14.58 -16.99
C LEU A 27 -10.25 -15.12 -18.30
N ILE A 28 -10.66 -16.32 -18.75
CA ILE A 28 -10.27 -16.89 -20.04
C ILE A 28 -10.77 -16.00 -21.19
N GLU A 29 -12.04 -15.58 -21.14
CA GLU A 29 -12.62 -14.68 -22.15
C GLU A 29 -11.91 -13.32 -22.21
N THR A 30 -11.50 -12.79 -21.07
CA THR A 30 -10.71 -11.55 -21.00
C THR A 30 -9.32 -11.71 -21.62
N ILE A 31 -8.69 -12.88 -21.44
CA ILE A 31 -7.37 -13.19 -22.01
C ILE A 31 -7.46 -13.36 -23.53
N THR A 32 -8.49 -14.03 -24.05
CA THR A 32 -8.67 -14.29 -25.48
C THR A 32 -9.11 -13.06 -26.26
N SER A 33 -10.06 -12.29 -25.72
CA SER A 33 -10.60 -11.08 -26.39
C SER A 33 -9.57 -9.98 -26.64
N ARG A 34 -8.46 -9.97 -25.89
CA ARG A 34 -7.39 -8.97 -26.02
C ARG A 34 -6.21 -9.42 -26.89
N GLY A 35 -6.31 -10.57 -27.57
CA GLY A 35 -5.20 -11.13 -28.36
C GLY A 35 -4.05 -11.65 -27.48
N GLY A 36 -4.36 -12.05 -26.24
CA GLY A 36 -3.40 -12.40 -25.19
C GLY A 36 -3.20 -11.28 -24.18
N ALA A 37 -3.33 -11.59 -22.89
CA ALA A 37 -3.04 -10.65 -21.81
C ALA A 37 -1.67 -10.93 -21.18
N THR A 38 -0.85 -9.90 -21.00
CA THR A 38 0.41 -10.05 -20.26
C THR A 38 0.11 -10.26 -18.76
N ARG A 39 0.84 -11.17 -18.11
CA ARG A 39 0.72 -11.49 -16.67
C ARG A 39 0.62 -10.26 -15.75
N GLN A 40 1.25 -9.15 -16.13
CA GLN A 40 1.21 -7.88 -15.42
C GLN A 40 -0.17 -7.22 -15.46
N GLN A 41 -0.81 -7.18 -16.63
CA GLN A 41 -2.13 -6.56 -16.82
C GLN A 41 -3.21 -7.28 -16.00
N LEU A 42 -3.13 -8.61 -15.88
CA LEU A 42 -4.06 -9.40 -15.06
C LEU A 42 -3.86 -9.17 -13.56
N ARG A 43 -2.64 -8.86 -13.11
CA ARG A 43 -2.36 -8.50 -11.71
C ARG A 43 -2.86 -7.11 -11.37
N GLU A 44 -2.71 -6.17 -12.30
CA GLU A 44 -3.20 -4.80 -12.14
C GLU A 44 -4.73 -4.77 -12.10
N ALA A 45 -5.40 -5.52 -12.99
CA ALA A 45 -6.86 -5.61 -13.00
C ALA A 45 -7.45 -6.30 -11.76
N ALA A 46 -6.73 -7.25 -11.16
CA ALA A 46 -7.14 -7.94 -9.94
C ALA A 46 -6.74 -7.21 -8.64
N ALA A 47 -5.96 -6.12 -8.74
CA ALA A 47 -5.54 -5.35 -7.58
C ALA A 47 -6.71 -4.49 -7.08
N LYS A 48 -7.39 -4.94 -6.01
CA LYS A 48 -8.30 -4.08 -5.25
C LYS A 48 -7.54 -2.84 -4.77
N PRO A 49 -8.13 -1.62 -4.81
CA PRO A 49 -7.52 -0.46 -4.18
C PRO A 49 -7.35 -0.79 -2.70
N LYS A 50 -6.09 -0.91 -2.27
CA LYS A 50 -5.80 -1.10 -0.85
C LYS A 50 -6.26 0.18 -0.15
N ALA A 51 -7.35 0.10 0.63
CA ALA A 51 -7.61 1.10 1.65
C ALA A 51 -6.34 1.18 2.50
N GLY A 52 -5.56 2.25 2.31
CA GLY A 52 -4.28 2.40 2.99
C GLY A 52 -4.52 2.32 4.50
N ARG A 53 -3.58 1.67 5.22
CA ARG A 53 -3.55 1.68 6.69
C ARG A 53 -3.84 3.10 7.19
N PRO A 54 -4.66 3.30 8.25
CA PRO A 54 -4.94 4.63 8.78
C PRO A 54 -3.63 5.40 8.95
N LYS A 55 -3.50 6.52 8.22
CA LYS A 55 -2.29 7.33 8.27
C LYS A 55 -2.29 8.08 9.58
N HIS A 56 -1.40 7.66 10.48
CA HIS A 56 -1.01 8.42 11.67
C HIS A 56 -0.55 9.81 11.25
N TYR A 57 -0.90 10.84 12.01
CA TYR A 57 -0.39 12.19 11.77
C TYR A 57 1.10 12.23 12.07
N VAL A 58 1.90 12.74 11.13
CA VAL A 58 3.34 12.88 11.29
C VAL A 58 3.71 14.35 11.19
N PHE A 59 4.23 14.90 12.28
CA PHE A 59 4.88 16.19 12.29
C PHE A 59 6.34 16.02 11.87
N ALA A 60 6.76 16.69 10.80
CA ALA A 60 8.13 16.68 10.32
C ALA A 60 8.71 18.09 10.40
N PHE A 61 9.85 18.22 11.08
CA PHE A 61 10.58 19.47 11.19
C PHE A 61 12.00 19.29 10.66
N ARG A 62 12.38 20.16 9.73
CA ARG A 62 13.74 20.25 9.21
C ARG A 62 14.28 21.66 9.43
N PRO A 63 15.27 21.84 10.33
CA PRO A 63 15.89 23.14 10.56
C PRO A 63 16.69 23.58 9.32
N PRO A 64 16.81 24.90 9.08
CA PRO A 64 17.58 25.44 7.96
C PRO A 64 19.08 25.10 8.06
N SER A 65 19.60 24.96 9.29
CA SER A 65 20.97 24.51 9.55
C SER A 65 21.26 23.08 9.10
N LYS A 66 20.22 22.29 8.77
CA LYS A 66 20.30 20.85 8.42
C LYS A 66 21.00 19.98 9.48
N ALA A 67 21.19 20.50 10.69
CA ALA A 67 21.90 19.81 11.77
C ALA A 67 21.19 18.52 12.23
N PHE A 68 19.87 18.45 12.08
CA PHE A 68 19.09 17.27 12.43
C PHE A 68 17.81 17.19 11.59
N ASN A 69 17.09 16.08 11.74
CA ASN A 69 15.71 15.93 11.26
C ASN A 69 14.86 15.41 12.39
N LEU A 70 13.69 16.00 12.59
CA LEU A 70 12.73 15.55 13.58
C LEU A 70 11.48 15.04 12.88
N LYS A 71 11.06 13.82 13.23
CA LYS A 71 9.77 13.26 12.84
C LYS A 71 9.06 12.77 14.10
N LEU A 72 7.89 13.33 14.37
CA LEU A 72 7.05 12.96 15.51
C LEU A 72 5.74 12.36 14.97
N SER A 73 5.53 11.08 15.24
CA SER A 73 4.33 10.35 14.82
C SER A 73 3.32 10.30 15.95
N PHE A 74 2.08 10.66 15.65
CA PHE A 74 0.96 10.62 16.58
C PHE A 74 0.05 9.43 16.27
N ASN A 75 -0.47 8.77 17.31
CA ASN A 75 -1.40 7.65 17.12
C ASN A 75 -2.72 8.09 16.47
N LYS A 76 -3.12 9.34 16.63
CA LYS A 76 -4.31 9.95 16.01
C LYS A 76 -4.06 10.37 14.56
N SER A 77 -5.15 10.51 13.80
CA SER A 77 -5.14 10.87 12.38
C SER A 77 -4.78 12.33 12.11
N ARG A 78 -4.96 13.22 13.08
CA ARG A 78 -4.59 14.64 13.01
C ARG A 78 -4.12 15.10 14.38
N ALA A 79 -3.06 15.92 14.41
CA ALA A 79 -2.68 16.65 15.62
C ALA A 79 -2.73 18.15 15.38
N SER A 80 -3.14 18.91 16.40
CA SER A 80 -3.07 20.37 16.41
C SER A 80 -1.65 20.85 16.68
N ARG A 81 -1.41 22.15 16.50
CA ARG A 81 -0.11 22.76 16.82
C ARG A 81 0.18 22.67 18.32
N ASP A 82 -0.82 22.91 19.17
CA ASP A 82 -0.66 22.88 20.63
C ASP A 82 -0.26 21.47 21.10
N GLU A 83 -0.86 20.44 20.53
CA GLU A 83 -0.51 19.04 20.84
C GLU A 83 0.91 18.66 20.41
N VAL A 84 1.42 19.29 19.35
CA VAL A 84 2.84 19.14 18.95
C VAL A 84 3.74 19.83 19.96
N ILE A 85 3.38 21.03 20.42
CA ILE A 85 4.15 21.77 21.42
C ILE A 85 4.20 20.98 22.74
N ASP A 86 3.05 20.53 23.25
CA ASP A 86 2.95 19.76 24.49
C ASP A 86 3.78 18.47 24.45
N ALA A 87 3.75 17.77 23.31
CA ALA A 87 4.55 16.57 23.11
C ALA A 87 6.07 16.88 23.16
N LEU A 88 6.49 17.97 22.52
CA LEU A 88 7.89 18.40 22.54
C LEU A 88 8.34 18.84 23.93
N GLU A 89 7.49 19.57 24.66
CA GLU A 89 7.77 19.96 26.05
C GLU A 89 7.91 18.74 26.97
N THR A 90 7.03 17.75 26.81
CA THR A 90 7.10 16.49 27.59
C THR A 90 8.42 15.77 27.33
N ILE A 91 8.80 15.62 26.06
CA ILE A 91 10.10 15.04 25.66
C ILE A 91 11.26 15.81 26.30
N LEU A 92 11.23 17.15 26.25
CA LEU A 92 12.28 17.98 26.84
C LEU A 92 12.37 17.83 28.38
N ARG A 93 11.23 17.72 29.06
CA ARG A 93 11.19 17.49 30.52
C ARG A 93 11.83 16.16 30.88
N ASP A 94 11.50 15.09 30.15
CA ASP A 94 12.05 13.75 30.40
C ASP A 94 13.56 13.69 30.11
N LEU A 95 14.00 14.29 29.01
CA LEU A 95 15.43 14.38 28.67
C LEU A 95 16.25 15.15 29.72
N ARG A 96 15.67 16.17 30.35
CA ARG A 96 16.32 16.93 31.43
C ARG A 96 16.38 16.17 32.75
N LYS A 97 15.37 15.32 33.03
CA LYS A 97 15.33 14.47 34.23
C LYS A 97 16.27 13.27 34.13
N SER A 98 16.54 12.78 32.92
CA SER A 98 17.44 11.65 32.66
C SER A 98 18.93 12.01 32.79
N LYS A 99 19.26 13.14 33.42
CA LYS A 99 20.62 13.65 33.61
C LYS A 99 21.04 13.48 35.06
#